data_AF-A0A0M0W8J5-F1
#
_entry.id   AF-A0A0M0W8J5-F1
#
_cell.length_a   1.000
_cell.length_b   1.000
_cell.length_c   1.000
_cell.angle_alpha   90.00
_cell.angle_beta   90.00
_cell.angle_gamma   90.00
#
_symmetry.space_group_name_H-M   'P 1'
#
loop_
_entity.id
_entity.type
_entity.pdbx_description
1 polymer ?
#
loop_
_entity_poly.entity_id
_entity_poly.type
_entity_poly.pdbx_seq_one_letter_code
_entity_poly.pdbx_strand_id
1 'polypeptide(L)'
;MIKIEFPKPDLVIRQREQDLKPGDVPITPYHGFIDFHKITRENGGIFLFYNEENELLFVGKARKIRQRIKKHFEDNVSPMKNHRDEIFKIEVYEVEDPMEREIYETYAINSFRAKYNVDKVFY
;
A
#
# COMPACT_ATOMS: atom_id res chain seq x y z
N MET A 1 -9.60 -26.49 6.57
CA MET A 1 -9.26 -25.04 6.61
C MET A 1 -8.08 -24.85 5.67
N ILE A 2 -8.19 -23.92 4.71
CA ILE A 2 -7.08 -23.63 3.77
C ILE A 2 -5.97 -22.93 4.57
N LYS A 3 -4.71 -23.30 4.35
CA LYS A 3 -3.54 -22.61 4.89
C LYS A 3 -2.92 -21.79 3.76
N ILE A 4 -2.86 -20.47 3.95
CA ILE A 4 -2.21 -19.54 3.03
C ILE A 4 -1.04 -18.94 3.81
N GLU A 5 0.17 -19.06 3.28
CA GLU A 5 1.34 -18.38 3.83
C GLU A 5 1.42 -16.99 3.22
N PHE A 6 1.19 -15.96 4.03
CA PHE A 6 1.27 -14.59 3.56
C PHE A 6 2.75 -14.16 3.46
N PRO A 7 3.20 -13.61 2.31
CA PRO A 7 4.60 -13.23 2.14
C PRO A 7 4.99 -12.08 3.08
N LYS A 8 6.30 -11.88 3.23
CA LYS A 8 6.84 -10.66 3.86
C LYS A 8 6.80 -9.51 2.84
N PRO A 9 6.67 -8.25 3.29
CA PRO A 9 6.70 -7.12 2.38
C PRO A 9 8.08 -6.96 1.75
N ASP A 10 8.11 -6.74 0.43
CA ASP A 10 9.32 -6.43 -0.32
C ASP A 10 9.79 -4.99 -0.06
N LEU A 11 8.84 -4.10 0.22
CA LEU A 11 9.13 -2.72 0.56
C LEU A 11 8.12 -2.20 1.58
N VAL A 12 8.62 -1.51 2.59
CA VAL A 12 7.83 -0.75 3.55
C VAL A 12 8.31 0.69 3.53
N ILE A 13 7.39 1.63 3.30
CA ILE A 13 7.66 3.06 3.39
C ILE A 13 6.72 3.69 4.41
N ARG A 14 7.23 4.71 5.12
CA ARG A 14 6.50 5.48 6.12
C ARG A 14 6.63 6.97 5.80
N GLN A 15 5.63 7.75 6.18
CA GLN A 15 5.82 9.20 6.25
C GLN A 15 6.93 9.50 7.25
N ARG A 16 7.85 10.38 6.87
CA ARG A 16 8.95 10.83 7.73
C ARG A 16 9.44 12.19 7.29
N GLU A 17 10.07 12.91 8.21
CA GLU A 17 10.84 14.11 7.87
C GLU A 17 12.20 13.72 7.28
N GLN A 18 12.77 14.61 6.46
CA GLN A 18 14.12 14.41 5.94
C GLN A 18 15.13 14.93 6.94
N ASP A 19 16.05 14.06 7.33
CA ASP A 19 17.28 14.47 8.02
C ASP A 19 18.33 14.81 6.96
N LEU A 20 18.40 16.09 6.56
CA LEU A 20 19.29 16.59 5.51
C LEU A 20 20.66 16.92 6.10
N LYS A 21 21.71 16.26 5.60
CA LYS A 21 23.09 16.62 5.94
C LYS A 21 23.60 17.73 5.00
N PRO A 22 24.61 18.51 5.43
CA PRO A 22 25.20 19.53 4.57
C PRO A 22 25.68 18.94 3.23
N GLY A 23 25.06 19.38 2.13
CA GLY A 23 25.33 18.89 0.77
C GLY A 23 24.28 17.94 0.18
N ASP A 24 23.30 17.49 0.97
CA ASP A 24 22.22 16.65 0.48
C ASP A 24 21.20 17.46 -0.36
N VAL A 25 20.70 16.84 -1.42
CA VAL A 25 19.61 17.42 -2.23
C VAL A 25 18.27 17.02 -1.60
N PRO A 26 17.41 17.98 -1.22
CA PRO A 26 16.10 17.66 -0.66
C PRO A 26 15.22 16.94 -1.69
N ILE A 27 14.63 15.82 -1.27
CA ILE A 27 13.70 15.04 -2.08
C ILE A 27 12.28 15.54 -1.82
N THR A 28 11.56 16.05 -2.82
CA THR A 28 10.17 16.47 -2.59
C THR A 28 9.30 15.27 -2.16
N PRO A 29 8.66 15.31 -0.97
CA PRO A 29 7.80 14.22 -0.52
C PRO A 29 6.55 14.09 -1.39
N TYR A 30 6.09 12.86 -1.63
CA TYR A 30 4.78 12.59 -2.24
C TYR A 30 3.79 12.26 -1.12
N HIS A 31 2.87 13.18 -0.77
CA HIS A 31 1.94 13.01 0.36
C HIS A 31 2.65 12.57 1.66
N GLY A 32 3.77 13.22 2.00
CA GLY A 32 4.59 12.87 3.18
C GLY A 32 5.57 11.70 2.98
N PHE A 33 5.48 10.97 1.86
CA PHE A 33 6.38 9.86 1.55
C PHE A 33 7.57 10.31 0.68
N ILE A 34 8.76 10.38 1.28
CA ILE A 34 10.02 10.68 0.57
C ILE A 34 10.48 9.46 -0.25
N ASP A 35 10.29 8.27 0.31
CA ASP A 35 10.71 7.00 -0.28
C ASP A 35 9.72 6.45 -1.32
N PHE A 36 8.70 7.22 -1.70
CA PHE A 36 7.71 6.78 -2.70
C PHE A 36 8.33 6.38 -4.04
N HIS A 37 9.50 6.94 -4.36
CA HIS A 37 10.25 6.60 -5.57
C HIS A 37 10.78 5.17 -5.57
N LYS A 38 10.95 4.54 -4.40
CA LYS A 38 11.44 3.17 -4.23
C LYS A 38 10.41 2.11 -4.64
N ILE A 39 9.12 2.46 -4.68
CA ILE A 39 8.09 1.54 -5.17
C ILE A 39 8.34 1.29 -6.66
N THR A 40 8.44 0.01 -7.02
CA THR A 40 8.61 -0.44 -8.42
C THR A 40 7.53 0.13 -9.34
N ARG A 41 7.94 0.49 -10.57
CA ARG A 41 7.03 0.95 -11.62
C ARG A 41 6.55 -0.18 -12.53
N GLU A 42 7.29 -1.29 -12.56
CA GLU A 42 7.11 -2.34 -13.55
C GLU A 42 6.33 -3.53 -13.00
N ASN A 43 6.55 -3.86 -11.71
CA ASN A 43 6.01 -5.09 -11.17
C ASN A 43 4.57 -4.92 -10.66
N GLY A 44 3.82 -6.02 -10.79
CA GLY A 44 2.52 -6.19 -10.19
C GLY A 44 2.61 -6.72 -8.77
N GLY A 45 1.52 -6.60 -8.03
CA GLY A 45 1.46 -7.14 -6.68
C GLY A 45 0.28 -6.58 -5.90
N ILE A 46 0.41 -6.60 -4.58
CA ILE A 46 -0.53 -6.02 -3.64
C ILE A 46 0.15 -4.94 -2.80
N PHE A 47 -0.65 -4.03 -2.25
CA PHE A 47 -0.20 -3.00 -1.33
C PHE A 47 -1.21 -2.81 -0.21
N LEU A 48 -0.70 -2.48 0.96
CA LEU A 48 -1.48 -2.31 2.17
C LEU A 48 -1.21 -0.92 2.73
N PHE A 49 -2.27 -0.17 3.01
CA PHE A 49 -2.21 1.14 3.66
C PHE A 49 -2.52 1.00 5.14
N TYR A 50 -1.74 1.67 5.97
CA TYR A 50 -1.90 1.67 7.42
C TYR A 50 -1.84 3.09 7.97
N ASN A 51 -2.48 3.30 9.11
CA ASN A 51 -2.32 4.51 9.91
C ASN A 51 -1.11 4.47 10.85
N GLU A 52 -0.93 5.54 11.61
CA GLU A 52 0.15 5.68 12.61
C GLU A 52 0.11 4.58 13.69
N GLU A 53 -1.09 4.12 14.05
CA GLU A 53 -1.32 3.04 15.02
C GLU A 53 -1.06 1.64 14.43
N ASN A 54 -0.64 1.54 13.16
CA ASN A 54 -0.52 0.32 12.37
C ASN A 54 -1.85 -0.45 12.18
N GLU A 55 -2.99 0.23 12.24
CA GLU A 55 -4.29 -0.32 11.81
C GLU A 55 -4.30 -0.45 10.28
N LEU A 56 -4.77 -1.59 9.74
CA LEU A 56 -4.90 -1.79 8.30
C LEU A 56 -6.12 -1.03 7.76
N LEU A 57 -5.86 0.01 6.98
CA LEU A 57 -6.88 0.85 6.38
C LEU A 57 -7.42 0.25 5.09
N PHE A 58 -6.54 -0.22 4.22
CA PHE A 58 -6.92 -0.66 2.88
C PHE A 58 -5.92 -1.64 2.27
N VAL A 59 -6.42 -2.60 1.50
CA VAL A 59 -5.66 -3.52 0.66
C VAL A 59 -6.07 -3.30 -0.79
N GLY A 60 -5.10 -3.17 -1.69
CA GLY A 60 -5.36 -3.19 -3.13
C GLY A 60 -4.32 -3.98 -3.90
N LYS A 61 -4.70 -4.44 -5.10
CA LYS A 61 -3.81 -5.07 -6.07
C LYS A 61 -3.61 -4.26 -7.35
N ALA A 62 -2.52 -4.52 -8.04
CA ALA A 62 -2.25 -3.90 -9.34
C ALA A 62 -1.32 -4.73 -10.22
N ARG A 63 -1.34 -4.45 -11.53
CA ARG A 63 -0.25 -4.83 -12.46
C ARG A 63 0.94 -3.87 -12.41
N LYS A 64 0.71 -2.63 -11.96
CA LYS A 64 1.73 -1.60 -11.72
C LYS A 64 1.45 -0.94 -10.39
N ILE A 65 2.11 -1.39 -9.33
CA ILE A 65 1.76 -1.03 -7.94
C ILE A 65 1.87 0.48 -7.72
N ARG A 66 3.01 1.09 -8.09
CA ARG A 66 3.22 2.52 -7.89
C ARG A 66 2.17 3.39 -8.57
N GLN A 67 1.82 3.08 -9.82
CA GLN A 67 0.80 3.84 -10.55
C GLN A 67 -0.58 3.70 -9.89
N ARG A 68 -0.90 2.50 -9.38
CA ARG A 68 -2.16 2.28 -8.67
C ARG A 68 -2.21 3.05 -7.37
N ILE A 69 -1.16 3.00 -6.56
CA ILE A 69 -1.08 3.75 -5.30
C ILE A 69 -1.27 5.25 -5.57
N LYS A 70 -0.60 5.81 -6.58
CA LYS A 70 -0.81 7.22 -6.97
C LYS A 70 -2.27 7.56 -7.23
N LYS A 71 -2.97 6.71 -7.98
CA LYS A 71 -4.41 6.87 -8.23
C LYS A 71 -5.24 6.86 -6.95
N HIS A 72 -4.88 6.09 -5.93
CA HIS A 72 -5.58 6.16 -4.64
C HIS A 72 -5.43 7.53 -3.95
N PHE A 73 -4.29 8.21 -4.14
CA PHE A 73 -4.05 9.57 -3.64
C PHE A 73 -4.68 10.67 -4.51
N GLU A 74 -4.96 10.40 -5.79
CA GLU A 74 -5.39 11.41 -6.77
C GLU A 74 -6.89 11.30 -7.12
N ASP A 75 -7.44 10.09 -7.30
CA ASP A 75 -8.78 9.86 -7.88
C ASP A 75 -9.94 9.95 -6.87
N ASN A 76 -11.04 10.59 -7.26
CA ASN A 76 -12.24 10.79 -6.42
C ASN A 76 -13.12 9.56 -6.21
N VAL A 77 -12.79 8.42 -6.84
CA VAL A 77 -13.54 7.16 -6.74
C VAL A 77 -12.88 6.15 -5.80
N SER A 78 -11.70 6.47 -5.25
CA SER A 78 -11.03 5.60 -4.30
C SER A 78 -11.85 5.48 -3.01
N PRO A 79 -11.98 4.28 -2.42
CA PRO A 79 -12.50 4.13 -1.06
C PRO A 79 -11.71 4.97 -0.04
N MET A 80 -10.43 5.21 -0.33
CA MET A 80 -9.54 6.02 0.51
C MET A 80 -9.72 7.52 0.37
N LYS A 81 -10.57 8.03 -0.54
CA LYS A 81 -10.62 9.46 -0.89
C LYS A 81 -10.81 10.40 0.30
N ASN A 82 -11.59 10.00 1.31
CA ASN A 82 -11.89 10.78 2.51
C ASN A 82 -10.96 10.45 3.68
N HIS A 83 -10.03 9.50 3.48
CA HIS A 83 -9.19 8.89 4.53
C HIS A 83 -7.71 8.89 4.12
N ARG A 84 -7.31 9.68 3.12
CA ARG A 84 -5.93 9.71 2.60
C ARG A 84 -4.94 10.21 3.65
N ASP A 85 -5.38 11.16 4.46
CA ASP A 85 -4.57 11.76 5.52
C ASP A 85 -4.31 10.78 6.68
N GLU A 86 -5.09 9.70 6.78
CA GLU A 86 -4.82 8.62 7.73
C GLU A 86 -3.66 7.71 7.27
N ILE A 87 -3.25 7.76 5.99
CA ILE A 87 -2.23 6.86 5.46
C ILE A 87 -0.84 7.30 5.90
N PHE A 88 -0.27 6.57 6.85
CA PHE A 88 1.07 6.82 7.40
C PHE A 88 2.12 5.81 6.91
N LYS A 89 1.72 4.57 6.65
CA LYS A 89 2.60 3.48 6.20
C LYS A 89 2.01 2.77 5.00
N ILE A 90 2.87 2.43 4.05
CA ILE A 90 2.54 1.63 2.87
C ILE A 90 3.47 0.41 2.86
N GLU A 91 2.88 -0.77 2.84
CA GLU A 91 3.58 -2.03 2.60
C GLU A 91 3.29 -2.49 1.17
N VAL A 92 4.31 -2.97 0.47
CA VAL A 92 4.26 -3.42 -0.92
C VAL A 92 4.77 -4.85 -0.98
N TYR A 93 4.04 -5.69 -1.70
CA TYR A 93 4.37 -7.09 -1.95
C TYR A 93 4.30 -7.29 -3.45
N GLU A 94 5.44 -7.60 -4.06
CA GLU A 94 5.55 -7.88 -5.47
C GLU A 94 5.11 -9.32 -5.74
N VAL A 95 4.07 -9.47 -6.55
CA VAL A 95 3.47 -10.76 -6.88
C VAL A 95 3.14 -10.74 -8.36
N GLU A 96 3.89 -11.52 -9.14
CA GLU A 96 3.76 -11.55 -10.60
C GLU A 96 2.47 -12.26 -11.02
N ASP A 97 2.20 -13.40 -10.41
CA ASP A 97 1.08 -14.25 -10.77
C ASP A 97 -0.27 -13.54 -10.47
N PRO A 98 -1.18 -13.43 -11.45
CA PRO A 98 -2.47 -12.77 -11.27
C PRO A 98 -3.43 -13.52 -10.34
N MET A 99 -3.36 -14.85 -10.29
CA MET A 99 -4.17 -15.67 -9.38
C MET A 99 -3.70 -15.47 -7.95
N GLU A 100 -2.40 -15.53 -7.69
CA GLU A 100 -1.84 -15.29 -6.36
C GLU A 100 -2.19 -13.89 -5.84
N ARG A 101 -2.10 -12.85 -6.67
CA ARG A 101 -2.55 -11.51 -6.28
C ARG A 101 -4.00 -11.44 -5.85
N GLU A 102 -4.87 -12.17 -6.56
CA GLU A 102 -6.30 -12.23 -6.23
C GLU A 102 -6.52 -12.92 -4.87
N ILE A 103 -5.81 -14.01 -4.64
CA ILE A 103 -5.85 -14.77 -3.39
C ILE A 103 -5.33 -13.92 -2.24
N TYR A 104 -4.15 -13.31 -2.37
CA TYR A 104 -3.54 -12.52 -1.30
C TYR A 104 -4.32 -11.25 -0.99
N GLU A 105 -4.87 -10.54 -1.99
CA GLU A 105 -5.74 -9.38 -1.74
C GLU A 105 -6.95 -9.80 -0.90
N THR A 106 -7.69 -10.82 -1.36
CA THR A 106 -8.89 -11.31 -0.67
C THR A 106 -8.56 -11.81 0.72
N TYR A 107 -7.46 -12.57 0.86
CA TYR A 107 -7.01 -13.10 2.14
C TYR A 107 -6.63 -11.99 3.12
N ALA A 108 -5.87 -10.97 2.68
CA ALA A 108 -5.44 -9.86 3.52
C ALA A 108 -6.63 -9.00 3.99
N ILE A 109 -7.58 -8.69 3.10
CA ILE A 109 -8.79 -7.93 3.45
C ILE A 109 -9.52 -8.61 4.62
N ASN A 110 -9.70 -9.93 4.55
CA ASN A 110 -10.54 -10.65 5.49
C ASN A 110 -9.81 -11.09 6.76
N SER A 111 -8.56 -11.55 6.62
CA SER A 111 -7.76 -12.05 7.74
C SER A 111 -7.25 -10.90 8.62
N PHE A 112 -6.93 -9.76 8.00
CA PHE A 112 -6.41 -8.58 8.71
C PHE A 112 -7.46 -7.47 8.87
N ARG A 113 -8.70 -7.71 8.40
CA ARG A 113 -9.88 -6.83 8.57
C ARG A 113 -9.63 -5.39 8.13
N ALA A 114 -9.37 -5.22 6.84
CA ALA A 114 -9.10 -3.90 6.26
C ALA A 114 -10.30 -2.96 6.38
N LYS A 115 -10.11 -1.84 7.08
CA LYS A 115 -11.19 -0.94 7.53
C LYS A 115 -12.05 -0.35 6.41
N TYR A 116 -11.44 0.06 5.30
CA TYR A 116 -12.09 0.81 4.22
C TYR A 116 -12.22 0.02 2.91
N ASN A 117 -11.90 -1.28 2.90
CA ASN A 117 -12.26 -2.12 1.77
C ASN A 117 -13.78 -2.30 1.73
N VAL A 118 -14.40 -2.06 0.57
CA VAL A 118 -15.86 -2.20 0.37
C VAL A 118 -16.22 -3.43 -0.45
N ASP A 119 -15.25 -4.00 -1.16
CA ASP A 119 -15.42 -5.19 -1.99
C ASP A 119 -14.62 -6.34 -1.36
N LYS A 120 -15.08 -7.58 -1.59
CA LYS A 120 -14.47 -8.83 -1.09
C LYS A 120 -14.36 -8.90 0.44
N VAL A 121 -15.32 -8.32 1.15
CA VAL A 121 -15.43 -8.37 2.61
C VAL A 121 -16.43 -9.46 3.01
N PHE A 122 -16.00 -10.43 3.81
CA PHE A 122 -16.75 -11.64 4.16
C PHE A 122 -16.77 -11.93 5.68
N TYR A 123 -16.30 -11.00 6.52
CA TYR A 123 -16.31 -11.12 7.97
C TYR A 123 -17.44 -10.37 8.65
#